data_AF-A0A2S6YYT3-F1
#
_entry.id   AF-A0A2S6YYT3-F1
#
_cell.length_a   1.000
_cell.length_b   1.000
_cell.length_c   1.000
_cell.angle_alpha   90.00
_cell.angle_beta   90.00
_cell.angle_gamma   90.00
#
_symmetry.space_group_name_H-M   'P 1'
#
loop_
_entity.id
_entity.type
_entity.pdbx_description
1 polymer ?
#
loop_
_entity_poly.entity_id
_entity_poly.type
_entity_poly.pdbx_seq_one_letter_code
_entity_poly.pdbx_strand_id
1 'polypeptide(L)'
;MSRSYLHLSAEERAVLQIETRRGQSLRSISRLLDRSPSTSSRELARQQATVYRAREAAMRYRTGRQHSVRRRRLTPGTDLFQMVRDHLVLWRWSPQQIAAKLLLMSPDDPAQRVSHETIYATIYAHPRGGLKKELVEALRQRRPSRGSRRTTAA
;
A
#
# COMPACT_ATOMS: atom_id res chain seq x y z
N MET A 1 -9.11 -27.74 -7.17
CA MET A 1 -8.26 -26.70 -7.79
C MET A 1 -8.42 -25.41 -7.00
N SER A 2 -7.39 -24.96 -6.29
CA SER A 2 -7.46 -23.71 -5.52
C SER A 2 -7.64 -22.54 -6.48
N ARG A 3 -8.74 -21.80 -6.35
CA ARG A 3 -9.04 -20.60 -7.16
C ARG A 3 -8.23 -19.43 -6.63
N SER A 4 -6.92 -19.46 -6.85
CA SER A 4 -6.08 -18.29 -6.72
C SER A 4 -6.36 -17.38 -7.93
N TYR A 5 -6.91 -16.19 -7.67
CA TYR A 5 -7.10 -15.19 -8.74
C TYR A 5 -5.73 -14.61 -9.13
N LEU A 6 -5.22 -15.06 -10.27
CA LEU A 6 -4.00 -14.54 -10.88
C LEU A 6 -4.35 -13.61 -12.04
N HIS A 7 -3.73 -12.44 -12.07
CA HIS A 7 -3.85 -11.53 -13.20
C HIS A 7 -3.06 -12.05 -14.40
N LEU A 8 -3.52 -11.74 -15.61
CA LEU A 8 -2.81 -12.07 -16.84
C LEU A 8 -1.39 -11.49 -16.82
N SER A 9 -0.41 -12.33 -17.15
CA SER A 9 0.99 -11.95 -17.31
C SER A 9 1.22 -11.12 -18.57
N ALA A 10 2.45 -10.65 -18.79
CA ALA A 10 2.77 -9.94 -20.03
C ALA A 10 2.73 -10.89 -21.24
N GLU A 11 3.19 -12.12 -21.03
CA GLU A 11 3.25 -13.20 -22.01
C GLU A 11 1.83 -13.65 -22.40
N GLU A 12 0.95 -13.88 -21.42
CA GLU A 12 -0.43 -14.29 -21.68
C GLU A 12 -1.19 -13.21 -22.46
N ARG A 13 -0.95 -11.93 -22.15
CA ARG A 13 -1.51 -10.81 -22.93
C ARG A 13 -0.95 -10.77 -24.36
N ALA A 14 0.32 -11.08 -24.56
CA ALA A 14 0.94 -11.11 -25.88
C ALA A 14 0.33 -12.23 -26.75
N VAL A 15 0.14 -13.42 -26.18
CA VAL A 15 -0.57 -14.53 -26.84
C VAL A 15 -2.00 -14.12 -27.18
N LEU A 16 -2.73 -13.50 -26.25
CA LEU A 16 -4.09 -13.01 -26.49
C LEU A 16 -4.12 -12.01 -27.67
N GLN A 17 -3.15 -11.11 -27.76
CA GLN A 17 -3.02 -10.19 -28.89
C GLN A 17 -2.73 -10.89 -30.21
N ILE A 18 -1.78 -11.82 -30.25
CA ILE A 18 -1.38 -12.53 -31.47
C ILE A 18 -2.53 -13.38 -31.99
N GLU A 19 -3.14 -14.20 -31.12
CA GLU A 19 -4.17 -15.15 -31.53
C GLU A 19 -5.49 -14.48 -31.89
N THR A 20 -5.84 -13.36 -31.23
CA THR A 20 -7.02 -12.57 -31.61
C THR A 20 -6.84 -11.96 -33.00
N ARG A 21 -5.62 -11.53 -33.38
CA ARG A 21 -5.32 -11.06 -34.74
C ARG A 21 -5.35 -12.17 -35.79
N ARG A 22 -5.08 -13.41 -35.39
CA ARG A 22 -5.22 -14.61 -36.22
C ARG A 22 -6.68 -15.06 -36.38
N GLY A 23 -7.64 -14.38 -35.76
CA GLY A 23 -9.06 -14.72 -35.83
C GLY A 23 -9.45 -15.94 -34.96
N GLN A 24 -8.59 -16.35 -34.02
CA GLN A 24 -8.91 -17.47 -33.13
C GLN A 24 -10.04 -17.09 -32.17
N SER A 25 -10.92 -18.06 -31.87
CA SER A 25 -11.99 -17.85 -30.89
C SER A 25 -11.44 -17.69 -29.47
N LEU A 26 -12.09 -16.86 -28.65
CA LEU A 26 -11.67 -16.66 -27.25
C LEU A 26 -11.61 -17.94 -26.43
N ARG A 27 -12.48 -18.91 -26.72
CA ARG A 27 -12.46 -20.23 -26.07
C ARG A 27 -11.20 -21.02 -26.46
N SER A 28 -10.76 -20.91 -27.70
CA SER A 28 -9.51 -21.53 -28.17
C SER A 28 -8.29 -20.93 -27.49
N ILE A 29 -8.20 -19.59 -27.49
CA ILE A 29 -7.09 -18.86 -26.86
C ILE A 29 -7.03 -19.15 -25.36
N SER A 30 -8.18 -19.19 -24.69
CA SER A 30 -8.21 -19.44 -23.25
C SER A 30 -7.80 -20.86 -22.90
N ARG A 31 -8.10 -21.86 -23.76
CA ARG A 31 -7.56 -23.22 -23.63
C ARG A 31 -6.04 -23.25 -23.83
N LEU A 32 -5.51 -22.52 -24.82
CA LEU A 32 -4.07 -22.40 -25.05
C LEU A 32 -3.33 -21.80 -23.85
N LEU A 33 -3.95 -20.83 -23.18
CA LEU A 33 -3.41 -20.16 -21.99
C LEU A 33 -3.63 -20.92 -20.68
N ASP A 34 -4.35 -22.04 -20.69
CA ASP A 34 -4.87 -22.71 -19.49
C ASP A 34 -5.63 -21.75 -18.56
N ARG A 35 -6.49 -20.91 -19.15
CA ARG A 35 -7.33 -19.93 -18.45
C ARG A 35 -8.81 -20.13 -18.74
N SER A 36 -9.64 -19.66 -17.81
CA SER A 36 -11.07 -19.55 -18.05
C SER A 36 -11.37 -18.56 -19.19
N PRO A 37 -12.29 -18.88 -20.12
CA PRO A 37 -12.77 -17.93 -21.13
C PRO A 37 -13.24 -16.59 -20.56
N SER A 38 -13.77 -16.60 -19.33
CA SER A 38 -14.21 -15.38 -18.65
C SER A 38 -13.04 -14.45 -18.28
N THR A 39 -11.83 -14.98 -18.07
CA THR A 39 -10.64 -14.16 -17.79
C THR A 39 -10.24 -13.36 -19.02
N SER A 40 -10.15 -14.01 -20.19
CA SER A 40 -9.83 -13.38 -21.46
C SER A 40 -10.91 -12.38 -21.87
N SER A 41 -12.19 -12.75 -21.73
CA SER A 41 -13.32 -11.84 -22.02
C SER A 41 -13.29 -10.58 -21.16
N ARG A 42 -13.08 -10.70 -19.84
CA ARG A 42 -12.97 -9.54 -18.96
C ARG A 42 -11.75 -8.67 -19.28
N GLU A 43 -10.63 -9.26 -19.70
CA GLU A 43 -9.45 -8.51 -20.11
C GLU A 43 -9.72 -7.64 -21.34
N LEU A 44 -10.39 -8.21 -22.35
CA LEU A 44 -10.81 -7.50 -23.56
C LEU A 44 -11.83 -6.42 -23.27
N ALA A 45 -12.85 -6.71 -22.45
CA ALA A 45 -13.90 -5.76 -22.10
C ALA A 45 -13.37 -4.53 -21.33
N ARG A 46 -12.24 -4.64 -20.62
CA ARG A 46 -11.58 -3.50 -19.96
C ARG A 46 -10.90 -2.55 -20.94
N GLN A 47 -10.66 -2.97 -22.18
CA GLN A 47 -10.02 -2.13 -23.18
C GLN A 47 -11.06 -1.35 -23.96
N GLN A 48 -10.79 -0.06 -24.19
CA GLN A 48 -11.65 0.83 -24.98
C GLN A 48 -11.37 0.77 -26.49
N ALA A 49 -10.36 -0.01 -26.90
CA ALA A 49 -9.90 -0.07 -28.29
C ALA A 49 -10.56 -1.24 -29.03
N THR A 50 -10.87 -1.01 -30.32
CA THR A 50 -11.36 -2.05 -31.24
C THR A 50 -10.33 -3.15 -31.47
N VAL A 51 -9.04 -2.80 -31.47
CA VAL A 51 -7.93 -3.74 -31.58
C VAL A 51 -7.26 -3.91 -30.22
N TYR A 52 -7.18 -5.16 -29.74
CA TYR A 52 -6.50 -5.47 -28.50
C TYR A 52 -4.97 -5.25 -28.62
N ARG A 53 -4.40 -4.50 -27.66
CA ARG A 53 -2.97 -4.21 -27.56
C ARG A 53 -2.46 -4.58 -26.17
N ALA A 54 -1.64 -5.62 -26.09
CA ALA A 54 -1.12 -6.19 -24.85
C ALA A 54 -0.36 -5.16 -24.00
N ARG A 55 0.48 -4.34 -24.64
CA ARG A 55 1.29 -3.31 -23.96
C ARG A 55 0.42 -2.26 -23.29
N GLU A 56 -0.60 -1.75 -23.99
CA GLU A 56 -1.54 -0.76 -23.44
C GLU A 56 -2.39 -1.35 -22.31
N ALA A 57 -2.88 -2.58 -22.49
CA ALA A 57 -3.62 -3.30 -21.45
C ALA A 57 -2.77 -3.48 -20.18
N ALA A 58 -1.50 -3.87 -20.32
CA ALA A 58 -0.56 -4.00 -19.21
C ALA A 58 -0.27 -2.66 -18.53
N MET A 59 -0.07 -1.58 -19.30
CA MET A 59 0.13 -0.24 -18.74
C MET A 59 -1.08 0.22 -17.94
N ARG A 60 -2.30 0.14 -18.51
CA ARG A 60 -3.55 0.48 -17.83
C ARG A 60 -3.73 -0.31 -16.54
N TYR A 61 -3.45 -1.61 -16.57
CA TYR A 61 -3.49 -2.45 -15.39
C TYR A 61 -2.53 -1.96 -14.28
N ARG A 62 -1.27 -1.65 -14.64
CA ARG A 62 -0.28 -1.15 -13.68
C ARG A 62 -0.70 0.20 -13.08
N THR A 63 -1.15 1.14 -13.90
CA THR A 63 -1.64 2.45 -13.45
C THR A 63 -2.85 2.30 -12.53
N GLY A 64 -3.86 1.52 -12.93
CA GLY A 64 -5.03 1.27 -12.08
C GLY A 64 -4.67 0.61 -10.75
N ARG A 65 -3.71 -0.31 -10.75
CA ARG A 65 -3.23 -0.96 -9.53
C ARG A 65 -2.51 0.00 -8.59
N GLN A 66 -1.75 0.96 -9.11
CA GLN A 66 -1.13 2.02 -8.29
C GLN A 66 -2.19 2.87 -7.56
N HIS A 67 -3.33 3.13 -8.21
CA HIS A 67 -4.46 3.86 -7.59
C HIS A 67 -5.30 3.01 -6.62
N SER A 68 -5.21 1.68 -6.72
CA SER A 68 -6.01 0.75 -5.89
C SER A 68 -5.46 0.58 -4.47
N VAL A 69 -4.24 1.09 -4.19
CA VAL A 69 -3.64 1.04 -2.87
C VAL A 69 -4.06 2.28 -2.07
N ARG A 70 -4.44 2.08 -0.80
CA ARG A 70 -4.73 3.21 0.11
C ARG A 70 -3.51 4.12 0.20
N ARG A 71 -3.69 5.40 -0.13
CA ARG A 71 -2.63 6.41 0.00
C ARG A 71 -2.22 6.53 1.47
N ARG A 72 -0.92 6.56 1.73
CA ARG A 72 -0.39 6.81 3.07
C ARG A 72 -0.62 8.27 3.43
N ARG A 73 -1.35 8.53 4.50
CA ARG A 73 -1.62 9.91 4.97
C ARG A 73 -0.35 10.61 5.45
N LEU A 74 0.53 9.87 6.13
CA LEU A 74 1.81 10.39 6.61
C LEU A 74 2.93 9.93 5.67
N THR A 75 3.35 10.83 4.80
CA THR A 75 4.46 10.60 3.87
C THR A 75 5.60 11.56 4.21
N PRO A 76 6.85 11.09 4.32
CA PRO A 76 7.98 11.97 4.60
C PRO A 76 8.07 13.12 3.60
N GLY A 77 8.33 14.33 4.11
CA GLY A 77 8.41 15.54 3.29
C GLY A 77 7.08 16.28 3.11
N THR A 78 5.95 15.78 3.62
CA THR A 78 4.71 16.56 3.69
C THR A 78 4.64 17.39 4.97
N ASP A 79 3.93 18.51 4.94
CA ASP A 79 3.75 19.39 6.09
C ASP A 79 3.13 18.66 7.28
N LEU A 80 2.12 17.81 7.02
CA LEU A 80 1.49 17.00 8.06
C LEU A 80 2.48 16.02 8.71
N PHE A 81 3.36 15.40 7.92
CA PHE A 81 4.39 14.53 8.47
C PHE A 81 5.40 15.31 9.31
N GLN A 82 5.82 16.49 8.83
CA GLN A 82 6.77 17.33 9.55
C GLN A 82 6.17 17.80 10.88
N MET A 83 4.91 18.23 10.88
CA MET A 83 4.20 18.61 12.11
C MET A 83 4.11 17.45 13.11
N VAL A 84 3.79 16.22 12.65
CA VAL A 84 3.79 15.04 13.53
C VAL A 84 5.19 14.76 14.07
N ARG A 85 6.23 14.85 13.23
CA ARG A 85 7.63 14.66 13.63
C ARG A 85 8.06 15.69 14.67
N ASP A 86 7.74 16.96 14.47
CA ASP A 86 8.10 18.04 15.40
C ASP A 86 7.43 17.82 16.76
N HIS A 87 6.14 17.47 16.78
CA HIS A 87 5.46 17.13 18.03
C HIS A 87 6.08 15.92 18.75
N LEU A 88 6.52 14.90 18.00
CA LEU A 88 7.23 13.75 18.57
C LEU A 88 8.60 14.14 19.12
N VAL A 89 9.43 14.78 18.31
CA VAL A 89 10.87 14.92 18.57
C VAL A 89 11.16 16.11 19.49
N LEU A 90 10.52 17.26 19.25
CA LEU A 90 10.76 18.49 19.99
C LEU A 90 9.96 18.53 21.29
N TRP A 91 8.67 18.17 21.23
CA TRP A 91 7.76 18.28 22.39
C TRP A 91 7.53 16.96 23.13
N ARG A 92 8.04 15.83 22.61
CA ARG A 92 7.93 14.49 23.24
C ARG A 92 6.49 14.07 23.53
N TRP A 93 5.56 14.50 22.67
CA TRP A 93 4.16 14.13 22.80
C TRP A 93 3.93 12.69 22.38
N SER A 94 2.99 12.02 23.05
CA SER A 94 2.52 10.71 22.62
C SER A 94 1.71 10.80 21.31
N PRO A 95 1.70 9.75 20.47
CA PRO A 95 0.84 9.70 19.28
C PRO A 95 -0.63 10.01 19.56
N GLN A 96 -1.15 9.63 20.73
CA GLN A 96 -2.51 9.96 21.18
C GLN A 96 -2.70 11.47 21.38
N GLN A 97 -1.75 12.15 22.05
CA GLN A 97 -1.80 13.61 22.23
C GLN A 97 -1.70 14.35 20.90
N ILE A 98 -0.84 13.88 20.00
CA ILE A 98 -0.68 14.47 18.67
C ILE A 98 -1.98 14.36 17.87
N ALA A 99 -2.59 13.17 17.83
CA ALA A 99 -3.86 12.97 17.13
C ALA A 99 -4.97 13.88 17.68
N ALA A 100 -5.06 14.02 19.01
CA ALA A 100 -6.02 14.92 19.65
C ALA A 100 -5.74 16.39 19.33
N LYS A 101 -4.47 16.82 19.32
CA LYS A 101 -4.10 18.19 18.97
C LYS A 101 -4.44 18.51 17.52
N LEU A 102 -4.11 17.61 16.58
CA LEU A 102 -4.40 17.81 15.16
C LEU A 102 -5.91 17.93 14.90
N LEU A 103 -6.73 17.16 15.62
CA LEU A 103 -8.18 17.30 15.58
C LEU A 103 -8.65 18.69 16.05
N LEU A 104 -8.05 19.21 17.11
CA LEU A 104 -8.37 20.54 17.65
C LEU A 104 -7.90 21.69 16.75
N MET A 105 -6.73 21.54 16.11
CA MET A 105 -6.16 22.57 15.24
C MET A 105 -6.88 22.68 13.89
N SER A 106 -7.50 21.59 13.42
CA SER A 106 -8.14 21.54 12.11
C SER A 106 -9.48 20.80 12.16
N PRO A 107 -10.47 21.33 12.89
CA PRO A 107 -11.77 20.69 13.10
C PRO A 107 -12.64 20.59 11.85
N ASP A 108 -12.31 21.35 10.79
CA ASP A 108 -13.04 21.37 9.51
C ASP A 108 -12.25 20.74 8.34
N ASP A 109 -10.95 20.42 8.53
CA ASP A 109 -10.13 19.81 7.48
C ASP A 109 -9.75 18.36 7.83
N PRO A 110 -10.42 17.34 7.24
CA PRO A 110 -10.09 15.94 7.45
C PRO A 110 -8.74 15.53 6.86
N ALA A 111 -8.16 16.28 5.92
CA ALA A 111 -6.86 15.95 5.32
C ALA A 111 -5.72 16.15 6.32
N GLN A 112 -5.87 17.11 7.24
CA GLN A 112 -4.89 17.43 8.29
C GLN A 112 -5.03 16.57 9.55
N ARG A 113 -5.96 15.59 9.54
CA ARG A 113 -6.19 14.68 10.67
C ARG A 113 -5.54 13.33 10.44
N VAL A 114 -5.02 12.76 11.53
CA VAL A 114 -4.47 11.42 11.54
C VAL A 114 -4.73 10.73 12.88
N SER A 115 -5.08 9.44 12.84
CA SER A 115 -5.23 8.65 14.07
C SER A 115 -3.86 8.32 14.67
N HIS A 116 -3.83 8.12 15.99
CA HIS A 116 -2.62 7.71 16.69
C HIS A 116 -2.10 6.34 16.19
N GLU A 117 -2.98 5.42 15.81
CA GLU A 117 -2.62 4.15 15.16
C GLU A 117 -1.90 4.37 13.83
N THR A 118 -2.35 5.34 13.02
CA THR A 118 -1.68 5.68 11.76
C THR A 118 -0.29 6.27 12.01
N ILE A 119 -0.12 7.07 13.06
CA ILE A 119 1.19 7.56 13.49
C ILE A 119 2.09 6.36 13.87
N TYR A 120 1.63 5.45 14.72
CA TYR A 120 2.40 4.24 15.08
C TYR A 120 2.77 3.40 13.86
N ALA A 121 1.79 3.09 13.01
CA ALA A 121 1.99 2.31 11.78
C ALA A 121 3.03 2.96 10.88
N THR A 122 3.01 4.30 10.75
CA THR A 122 3.98 5.06 9.95
C THR A 122 5.39 4.96 10.51
N ILE A 123 5.56 5.12 11.83
CA ILE A 123 6.87 5.00 12.50
C ILE A 123 7.45 3.61 12.28
N TYR A 124 6.66 2.55 12.48
CA TYR A 124 7.15 1.19 12.38
C TYR A 124 7.32 0.69 10.94
N ALA A 125 6.52 1.16 9.99
CA ALA A 125 6.64 0.84 8.57
C ALA A 125 7.81 1.57 7.87
N HIS A 126 8.46 2.53 8.54
CA HIS A 126 9.59 3.23 7.98
C HIS A 126 10.80 2.28 7.74
N PRO A 127 11.56 2.44 6.65
CA PRO A 127 12.81 1.71 6.44
C PRO A 127 13.79 1.92 7.59
N ARG A 128 14.70 0.96 7.82
CA ARG A 128 15.76 1.11 8.84
C ARG A 128 16.68 2.27 8.42
N GLY A 129 16.91 3.21 9.32
CA GLY A 129 17.72 4.40 9.06
C GLY A 129 17.59 5.44 10.17
N GLY A 130 18.26 6.60 9.99
CA GLY A 130 18.30 7.69 10.96
C GLY A 130 16.91 8.20 11.35
N LEU A 131 16.04 8.44 10.36
CA LEU A 131 14.67 8.92 10.60
C LEU A 131 13.84 7.94 11.43
N LYS A 132 13.92 6.64 11.15
CA LYS A 132 13.21 5.64 11.98
C LYS A 132 13.73 5.64 13.41
N LYS A 133 15.07 5.69 13.58
CA LYS A 133 15.70 5.69 14.89
C LYS A 133 15.25 6.90 15.71
N GLU A 134 15.29 8.09 15.12
CA GLU A 134 14.82 9.35 15.71
C GLU A 134 13.35 9.26 16.16
N LEU A 135 12.46 8.81 15.26
CA LEU A 135 11.03 8.70 15.58
C LEU A 135 10.75 7.68 16.68
N VAL A 136 11.44 6.54 16.69
CA VAL A 136 11.28 5.50 17.73
C VAL A 136 11.83 5.97 19.08
N GLU A 137 12.93 6.72 19.08
CA GLU A 137 13.54 7.29 20.29
C GLU A 137 12.69 8.43 20.89
N ALA A 138 11.97 9.15 20.03
CA ALA A 138 11.01 10.17 20.44
C ALA A 138 9.75 9.58 21.12
N LEU A 139 9.39 8.32 20.82
CA LEU A 139 8.27 7.65 21.48
C LEU A 139 8.56 7.47 22.96
N ARG A 140 7.65 7.96 23.81
CA ARG A 140 7.70 7.74 25.26
C ARG A 140 7.43 6.26 25.57
N GLN A 141 8.49 5.46 25.59
CA GLN A 141 8.41 4.08 26.02
C GLN A 141 8.30 4.07 27.54
N ARG A 142 7.10 3.81 28.08
CA ARG A 142 6.97 3.41 29.48
C ARG A 142 7.74 2.10 29.61
N ARG A 143 8.97 2.14 30.12
CA ARG A 143 9.62 0.93 30.63
C ARG A 143 8.87 0.59 31.91
N PRO A 144 8.17 -0.55 32.02
CA PRO A 144 8.12 -1.18 33.34
C PRO A 144 9.58 -1.39 33.72
N SER A 145 10.01 -0.97 34.92
CA SER A 145 11.23 -1.53 35.45
C SER A 145 11.05 -3.04 35.38
N ARG A 146 11.85 -3.74 34.57
CA ARG A 146 12.04 -5.16 34.86
C ARG A 146 12.58 -5.13 36.28
N GLY A 147 11.79 -5.66 37.23
CA GLY A 147 12.14 -5.69 38.64
C GLY A 147 13.58 -6.18 38.80
N SER A 148 14.21 -5.79 39.93
CA SER A 148 15.60 -6.15 40.22
C SER A 148 15.89 -7.58 39.80
N ARG A 149 16.92 -7.76 38.96
CA ARG A 149 17.39 -9.08 38.55
C ARG A 149 17.64 -9.86 39.85
N ARG A 150 17.03 -11.05 40.02
CA ARG A 150 17.32 -11.90 41.20
C ARG A 150 18.82 -12.16 41.24
N THR A 151 19.50 -11.55 42.21
CA THR A 151 20.91 -11.80 42.52
C THR A 151 20.97 -12.83 43.64
N THR A 152 20.44 -14.02 43.40
CA THR A 152 20.70 -15.16 44.28
C THR A 152 20.41 -16.45 43.54
N ALA A 153 21.41 -17.32 43.46
CA ALA A 153 21.24 -18.72 43.12
C ALA A 153 20.84 -19.46 44.39
N ALA A 154 19.58 -19.89 44.46
CA ALA A 154 19.06 -20.86 45.42
C ALA A 154 18.00 -21.68 44.71
#